data_AF-A0A0S1Y0Y9-F1
#
_entry.id   AF-A0A0S1Y0Y9-F1
#
_cell.length_a   1.000
_cell.length_b   1.000
_cell.length_c   1.000
_cell.angle_alpha   90.00
_cell.angle_beta   90.00
_cell.angle_gamma   90.00
#
_symmetry.space_group_name_H-M   'P 1'
#
loop_
_entity.id
_entity.type
_entity.pdbx_description
1 polymer ?
#
loop_
_entity_poly.entity_id
_entity_poly.type
_entity_poly.pdbx_seq_one_letter_code
_entity_poly.pdbx_strand_id
1 'polypeptide(L)' 'MTAAMWEISVCANGAKFWLEDGPRYVACTCSADVMRKVEAHTGLTGSAALRAAQNELIQEAHQRLVDLEPPPLRLQYHD' A
#
# COMPACT_ATOMS: atom_id res chain seq x y z
N MET A 1 -17.09 4.29 0.75
CA MET A 1 -16.09 5.39 0.71
C MET A 1 -15.01 4.96 -0.27
N THR A 2 -14.73 5.75 -1.30
CA THR A 2 -13.60 5.50 -2.23
C THR A 2 -12.31 5.92 -1.54
N ALA A 3 -11.64 4.98 -0.89
CA ALA A 3 -10.34 5.20 -0.31
C ALA A 3 -9.32 5.47 -1.45
N ALA A 4 -8.59 6.58 -1.36
CA ALA A 4 -7.67 7.05 -2.38
C ALA A 4 -6.19 6.94 -1.93
N MET A 5 -5.29 6.71 -2.89
CA MET A 5 -3.84 6.64 -2.67
C MET A 5 -3.15 7.91 -3.15
N TRP A 6 -2.32 8.50 -2.28
CA TRP A 6 -1.67 9.81 -2.47
C TRP A 6 -0.15 9.74 -2.27
N GLU A 7 0.56 10.70 -2.86
CA GLU A 7 2.03 10.90 -2.75
C GLU A 7 2.85 9.60 -2.84
N ILE A 8 2.61 8.82 -3.89
CA ILE A 8 3.32 7.55 -4.11
C ILE A 8 4.77 7.84 -4.48
N SER A 9 5.70 7.44 -3.60
CA SER A 9 7.14 7.47 -3.83
C SER A 9 7.65 6.03 -3.93
N VAL A 10 8.06 5.62 -5.13
CA VAL A 10 8.68 4.30 -5.37
C VAL A 10 10.19 4.46 -5.43
N CYS A 11 10.92 3.59 -4.76
CA CYS A 11 12.38 3.55 -4.77
C CYS A 11 12.89 2.10 -4.83
N ALA A 12 14.20 1.90 -5.01
CA ALA A 12 14.79 0.56 -5.11
C ALA A 12 14.49 -0.35 -3.89
N ASN A 13 14.19 0.24 -2.73
CA ASN A 13 13.93 -0.49 -1.50
C ASN A 13 12.43 -0.75 -1.24
N GLY A 14 11.53 -0.33 -2.14
CA GLY A 14 10.09 -0.50 -2.01
C GLY A 14 9.32 0.77 -2.35
N ALA A 15 8.22 1.03 -1.62
CA ALA A 15 7.46 2.26 -1.81
C ALA A 15 6.96 2.84 -0.49
N LYS A 16 6.70 4.15 -0.51
CA LYS A 16 6.03 4.90 0.55
C LYS A 16 4.87 5.66 -0.09
N PHE A 17 3.73 5.65 0.57
CA PHE A 17 2.53 6.33 0.08
C PHE A 17 1.56 6.57 1.22
N TRP A 18 0.54 7.39 0.96
CA TRP A 18 -0.54 7.64 1.90
C TRP A 18 -1.82 6.97 1.40
N LEU A 19 -2.55 6.36 2.34
CA LEU A 19 -3.89 5.83 2.11
C LEU A 19 -4.91 6.65 2.90
N GLU A 20 -6.06 6.89 2.28
CA GLU A 20 -7.22 7.47 2.93
C GLU A 20 -8.08 6.35 3.55
N ASP A 21 -8.30 6.41 4.88
CA ASP A 21 -9.19 5.52 5.63
C ASP A 21 -10.22 6.38 6.38
N GLY A 22 -11.37 6.60 5.75
CA GLY A 22 -12.39 7.52 6.26
C GLY A 22 -11.85 8.96 6.41
N PRO A 23 -11.89 9.57 7.62
CA PRO A 23 -11.37 10.92 7.84
C PRO A 23 -9.84 10.97 8.09
N ARG A 24 -9.14 9.83 8.01
CA ARG A 24 -7.72 9.72 8.37
C ARG A 24 -6.87 9.45 7.14
N TYR A 25 -5.67 10.05 7.13
CA TYR A 25 -4.60 9.68 6.21
C TYR A 25 -3.57 8.84 6.95
N VAL A 26 -3.20 7.71 6.35
CA VAL A 26 -2.32 6.73 6.98
C VAL A 26 -1.08 6.56 6.12
N ALA A 27 0.08 6.86 6.72
CA ALA A 27 1.36 6.63 6.08
C ALA A 27 1.61 5.12 5.98
N CYS A 28 1.86 4.65 4.76
CA CYS A 28 2.11 3.26 4.45
C CYS A 28 3.47 3.10 3.79
N THR A 29 4.11 1.97 4.07
CA THR A 29 5.35 1.55 3.45
C THR A 29 5.26 0.09 3.04
N CYS A 30 5.85 -0.25 1.91
CA CYS A 30 6.05 -1.64 1.50
C CYS A 30 7.51 -1.86 1.12
N SER A 31 8.01 -3.08 1.35
CA SER A 31 9.37 -3.46 0.97
C SER A 31 9.49 -3.72 -0.53
N ALA A 32 10.73 -3.82 -1.03
CA ALA A 32 10.99 -4.23 -2.41
C ALA A 32 10.40 -5.61 -2.76
N ASP A 33 10.34 -6.53 -1.80
CA ASP A 33 9.71 -7.85 -1.99
C ASP A 33 8.21 -7.71 -2.21
N VAL A 34 7.55 -6.88 -1.40
CA VAL A 34 6.11 -6.61 -1.52
C VAL A 34 5.81 -5.90 -2.84
N MET A 35 6.63 -4.92 -3.22
CA MET A 35 6.52 -4.27 -4.54
C MET A 35 6.60 -5.29 -5.67
N ARG A 36 7.60 -6.19 -5.66
CA ARG A 36 7.74 -7.22 -6.70
C ARG A 36 6.52 -8.13 -6.81
N LYS A 37 5.88 -8.47 -5.69
CA LYS A 37 4.63 -9.25 -5.69
C LYS A 37 3.47 -8.47 -6.30
N VAL A 38 3.30 -7.21 -5.91
CA VAL A 38 2.26 -6.33 -6.48
C VAL A 38 2.46 -6.15 -7.99
N GLU A 39 3.69 -5.98 -8.44
CA GLU A 39 4.02 -5.88 -9.86
C GLU A 39 3.75 -7.19 -10.61
N ALA A 40 4.11 -8.34 -10.02
CA ALA A 40 3.83 -9.65 -10.61
C ALA A 40 2.32 -9.93 -10.70
N HIS A 41 1.56 -9.58 -9.66
CA HIS A 41 0.10 -9.78 -9.61
C HIS A 41 -0.64 -8.90 -10.63
N THR A 42 -0.25 -7.62 -10.74
CA THR A 42 -0.93 -6.65 -11.60
C THR A 42 -0.43 -6.64 -13.04
N GLY A 43 0.77 -7.19 -13.31
CA GLY A 43 1.46 -7.08 -14.60
C GLY A 43 1.94 -5.66 -14.93
N LEU A 44 1.90 -4.74 -13.96
CA LEU A 44 2.32 -3.35 -14.08
C LEU A 44 3.57 -3.10 -13.23
N THR A 45 4.18 -1.92 -13.36
CA THR A 45 5.40 -1.56 -12.62
C THR A 45 5.23 -0.28 -11.81
N GLY A 46 5.94 -0.18 -10.69
CA GLY A 46 6.05 1.02 -9.86
C GLY A 46 4.69 1.52 -9.36
N SER A 47 4.44 2.82 -9.51
CA SER A 47 3.21 3.45 -9.00
C SER A 47 1.94 2.95 -9.72
N ALA A 48 2.05 2.52 -10.98
CA ALA A 48 0.92 1.95 -11.71
C ALA A 48 0.48 0.60 -11.11
N ALA A 49 1.44 -0.22 -10.68
CA ALA A 49 1.16 -1.48 -9.98
C ALA A 49 0.45 -1.23 -8.65
N LEU A 50 0.94 -0.28 -7.85
CA LEU A 50 0.30 0.11 -6.58
C LEU A 50 -1.12 0.63 -6.77
N ARG A 51 -1.36 1.44 -7.82
CA ARG A 51 -2.72 1.92 -8.14
C ARG A 51 -3.64 0.79 -8.59
N ALA A 52 -3.14 -0.18 -9.34
CA ALA A 52 -3.95 -1.34 -9.75
C ALA A 52 -4.30 -2.24 -8.55
N ALA A 53 -3.38 -2.44 -7.61
CA ALA A 53 -3.61 -3.19 -6.37
C ALA A 53 -4.19 -2.34 -5.22
N GLN A 54 -4.69 -1.14 -5.50
CA GLN A 54 -5.08 -0.16 -4.48
C GLN A 54 -6.08 -0.70 -3.47
N ASN A 55 -7.12 -1.40 -3.93
CA ASN A 55 -8.18 -1.92 -3.05
C ASN A 55 -7.64 -2.95 -2.05
N GLU A 56 -6.77 -3.85 -2.50
CA GLU A 56 -6.16 -4.88 -1.64
C GLU A 56 -5.20 -4.26 -0.63
N LEU A 57 -4.40 -3.28 -1.06
CA LEU A 57 -3.50 -2.54 -0.16
C LEU A 57 -4.26 -1.74 0.91
N ILE A 58 -5.44 -1.21 0.56
CA ILE A 58 -6.32 -0.53 1.53
C ILE A 58 -6.89 -1.53 2.53
N GLN A 59 -7.32 -2.71 2.08
CA GLN A 59 -7.83 -3.75 2.97
C GLN A 59 -6.76 -4.20 3.97
N GLU A 60 -5.54 -4.44 3.50
CA GLU A 60 -4.39 -4.78 4.37
C GLU A 60 -4.08 -3.66 5.37
N ALA A 61 -4.06 -2.40 4.91
CA ALA A 61 -3.83 -1.25 5.79
C ALA A 61 -4.91 -1.14 6.87
N HIS A 62 -6.18 -1.32 6.50
CA HIS A 62 -7.30 -1.29 7.43
C HIS A 62 -7.18 -2.41 8.48
N GLN A 63 -6.83 -3.62 8.05
CA GLN A 63 -6.62 -4.75 8.97
C GLN A 63 -5.51 -4.45 9.99
N ARG A 64 -4.38 -3.88 9.55
CA ARG A 64 -3.28 -3.50 10.47
C ARG A 64 -3.67 -2.41 11.47
N LEU A 65 -4.52 -1.47 11.07
CA LEU A 65 -5.03 -0.45 11.99
C LEU A 65 -5.96 -1.05 13.03
N VAL A 66 -6.80 -2.01 12.63
CA VAL A 66 -7.63 -2.79 13.56
C VAL A 66 -6.75 -3.57 14.54
N ASP A 67 -5.61 -4.10 14.07
CA ASP A 67 -4.61 -4.80 14.89
C ASP A 67 -3.73 -3.85 15.73
N LEU A 68 -4.07 -2.55 15.78
CA LEU A 68 -3.41 -1.51 16.55
C LEU A 68 -1.93 -1.27 16.19
N GLU A 69 -1.53 -1.56 14.94
CA GLU A 69 -0.18 -1.23 14.46
C GLU A 69 -0.02 0.30 14.36
N PRO A 70 1.01 0.89 14.99
CA PRO A 70 1.26 2.33 14.87
C PRO A 70 1.80 2.66 13.47
N PRO A 71 1.35 3.77 12.85
CA PRO A 71 1.92 4.24 11.59
C PRO A 71 3.43 4.58 11.71
N PRO A 72 4.22 4.46 10.61
CA PRO A 72 3.79 4.03 9.28
C PRO A 72 3.55 2.51 9.20
N LEU A 73 2.43 2.13 8.57
CA LEU A 73 2.05 0.73 8.41
C LEU A 73 3.00 0.02 7.45
N ARG A 74 3.40 -1.21 7.78
CA ARG A 74 4.26 -2.03 6.92
C ARG A 74 3.45 -3.05 6.14
N LEU A 75 2.88 -2.62 5.01
CA LEU A 75 1.98 -3.46 4.24
C LEU A 75 2.67 -4.75 3.76
N GLN A 76 1.96 -5.85 3.88
CA GLN A 76 2.30 -7.13 3.27
C GLN A 76 1.38 -7.37 2.07
N TYR A 77 1.82 -8.24 1.17
CA TYR A 77 1.01 -8.64 0.01
C TYR A 77 1.12 -10.15 -0.13
N HIS A 78 -0.02 -10.80 0.07
CA HIS A 78 -0.18 -12.24 0.01
C HIS A 78 -0.81 -12.61 -1.33
N ASP A 79 -0.31 -13.68 -1.93
CA ASP A 79 -0.75 -14.20 -3.23
C ASP A 79 -2.13 -14.86 -3.15
#